data_AF-A0A1J4W3Q5-F1
#
_entry.id   AF-A0A1J4W3Q5-F1
#
_cell.length_a   1.000
_cell.length_b   1.000
_cell.length_c   1.000
_cell.angle_alpha   90.00
_cell.angle_beta   90.00
_cell.angle_gamma   90.00
#
_symmetry.space_group_name_H-M   'P 1'
#
loop_
_entity.id
_entity.type
_entity.pdbx_description
1 polymer ?
#
loop_
_entity_poly.entity_id
_entity_poly.type
_entity_poly.pdbx_seq_one_letter_code
_entity_poly.pdbx_strand_id
1 'polypeptide(L)'
;MRDKKMVIATIAIVVLALALIYVLLIEPKIQGYVVQKQVNAQEVTVQAIVQIVNQQGYVVLGQGNDSVVLVKYNPEQGQPNKP
;
A
#
# COMPACT_ATOMS: atom_id res chain seq x y z
N MET A 1 37.57 3.77 -40.06
CA MET A 1 37.01 4.63 -38.98
C MET A 1 35.47 4.63 -38.95
N ARG A 2 34.79 4.48 -40.10
CA ARG A 2 33.32 4.41 -40.20
C ARG A 2 32.73 3.19 -39.47
N ASP A 3 33.41 2.05 -39.56
CA ASP A 3 32.92 0.78 -39.00
C ASP A 3 32.97 0.78 -37.46
N LYS A 4 33.99 1.41 -36.87
CA LYS A 4 34.08 1.59 -35.41
C LYS A 4 32.94 2.47 -34.87
N LYS A 5 32.56 3.52 -35.61
CA LYS A 5 31.43 4.39 -35.22
C LYS A 5 30.09 3.65 -35.29
N MET A 6 29.91 2.81 -36.31
CA MET A 6 28.72 1.96 -36.44
C MET A 6 28.62 0.93 -35.31
N VAL A 7 29.72 0.26 -34.98
CA VAL A 7 29.73 -0.72 -33.87
C VAL A 7 29.38 -0.04 -32.53
N ILE A 8 29.93 1.14 -32.25
CA ILE A 8 29.62 1.88 -31.02
C ILE A 8 28.15 2.30 -31.00
N ALA A 9 27.61 2.79 -32.12
CA ALA A 9 26.19 3.14 -32.22
C ALA A 9 25.28 1.92 -31.99
N THR A 10 25.62 0.76 -32.57
CA THR A 10 24.87 -0.47 -32.36
C THR A 10 24.89 -0.92 -30.89
N ILE A 11 26.05 -0.86 -30.22
CA ILE A 11 26.15 -1.20 -28.80
C ILE A 11 25.31 -0.24 -27.95
N ALA A 12 25.36 1.06 -28.24
CA ALA A 12 24.55 2.05 -27.53
C ALA A 12 23.04 1.78 -27.68
N ILE A 13 22.58 1.44 -28.90
CA ILE A 13 21.18 1.08 -29.16
C ILE A 13 20.76 -0.16 -28.38
N VAL A 14 21.61 -1.20 -28.34
CA VAL A 14 21.32 -2.43 -27.58
C VAL A 14 21.21 -2.13 -26.08
N VAL A 15 22.12 -1.33 -25.53
CA VAL A 15 22.06 -0.94 -24.11
C VAL A 15 20.81 -0.13 -23.80
N LEU A 16 20.45 0.83 -24.66
CA LEU A 16 19.22 1.62 -24.50
C LEU A 16 17.96 0.76 -24.61
N ALA A 17 17.93 -0.21 -25.52
CA ALA A 17 16.82 -1.15 -25.65
C ALA A 17 16.64 -2.01 -24.39
N LEU A 18 17.75 -2.51 -23.80
CA LEU A 18 17.70 -3.25 -22.54
C LEU A 18 17.23 -2.38 -21.37
N ALA A 19 17.66 -1.12 -21.31
CA ALA A 19 17.21 -0.17 -20.29
C ALA A 19 15.69 0.09 -20.37
N LEU A 20 15.15 0.27 -21.59
CA LEU A 20 13.71 0.45 -21.79
C LEU A 20 12.91 -0.79 -21.38
N ILE A 21 13.41 -2.00 -21.69
CA ILE A 21 12.76 -3.25 -21.25
C ILE A 21 12.71 -3.34 -19.72
N TYR A 22 13.79 -2.97 -19.03
CA TYR A 22 13.84 -2.98 -17.57
C TYR A 22 12.80 -2.03 -16.97
N VAL A 23 12.76 -0.78 -17.43
CA VAL A 23 11.81 0.23 -16.94
C VAL A 23 10.36 -0.19 -17.22
N LEU A 24 10.07 -0.68 -18.42
CA LEU A 24 8.69 -0.99 -18.81
C LEU A 24 8.14 -2.28 -18.18
N LEU A 25 8.98 -3.29 -17.89
CA LEU A 25 8.49 -4.59 -17.41
C LEU A 25 8.78 -4.87 -15.95
N ILE A 26 9.88 -4.38 -15.41
CA ILE A 26 10.31 -4.73 -14.04
C ILE A 26 9.76 -3.73 -13.03
N GLU A 27 9.83 -2.42 -13.33
CA GLU A 27 9.34 -1.37 -12.44
C GLU A 27 7.84 -1.51 -12.10
N PRO A 28 6.90 -1.67 -13.06
CA PRO A 28 5.48 -1.81 -12.73
C PRO A 28 5.17 -3.11 -11.98
N LYS A 29 5.96 -4.19 -12.17
CA LYS A 29 5.77 -5.44 -11.41
C LYS A 29 6.13 -5.27 -9.93
N ILE A 30 7.19 -4.51 -9.63
CA ILE A 30 7.59 -4.21 -8.25
C ILE A 30 6.54 -3.30 -7.59
N GLN A 31 6.09 -2.25 -8.29
CA GLN A 31 5.06 -1.35 -7.79
C GLN A 31 3.74 -2.10 -7.51
N GLY A 32 3.28 -2.94 -8.45
CA GLY A 32 2.09 -3.77 -8.26
C GLY A 32 2.20 -4.72 -7.05
N TYR A 33 3.36 -5.35 -6.87
CA TYR A 33 3.61 -6.23 -5.71
C TYR A 33 3.57 -5.47 -4.39
N VAL A 34 4.22 -4.30 -4.33
CA VAL A 34 4.25 -3.47 -3.12
C VAL A 34 2.85 -2.96 -2.77
N VAL A 35 2.09 -2.46 -3.74
CA VAL A 35 0.71 -2.00 -3.53
C VAL A 35 -0.17 -3.16 -3.05
N GLN A 36 -0.08 -4.34 -3.68
CA GLN A 36 -0.86 -5.50 -3.27
C GLN A 36 -0.51 -5.93 -1.84
N LYS A 37 0.77 -5.88 -1.45
CA LYS A 37 1.19 -6.19 -0.08
C LYS A 37 0.70 -5.15 0.92
N GLN A 38 0.68 -3.87 0.55
CA GLN A 38 0.12 -2.81 1.40
C GLN A 38 -1.39 -2.99 1.60
N VAL A 39 -2.14 -3.33 0.55
CA VAL A 39 -3.59 -3.60 0.65
C VAL A 39 -3.86 -4.79 1.57
N ASN A 40 -3.13 -5.90 1.39
CA ASN A 40 -3.28 -7.07 2.27
C ASN A 40 -2.94 -6.74 3.74
N ALA A 41 -1.91 -5.93 3.98
CA ALA A 41 -1.55 -5.52 5.34
C ALA A 41 -2.65 -4.65 5.98
N GLN A 42 -3.27 -3.76 5.22
CA GLN A 42 -4.41 -2.96 5.69
C GLN A 42 -5.60 -3.85 6.05
N GLU A 43 -5.95 -4.81 5.20
CA GLU A 43 -7.05 -5.74 5.46
C GLU A 43 -6.84 -6.55 6.74
N VAL A 44 -5.63 -7.11 6.92
CA VAL A 44 -5.26 -7.84 8.15
C VAL A 44 -5.34 -6.94 9.38
N THR A 45 -4.87 -5.71 9.29
CA THR A 45 -4.88 -4.75 10.40
C THR A 45 -6.31 -4.37 10.79
N VAL A 46 -7.19 -4.11 9.82
CA VAL A 46 -8.60 -3.79 10.06
C VAL A 46 -9.32 -4.99 10.69
N GLN A 47 -9.08 -6.20 10.19
CA GLN A 47 -9.67 -7.41 10.79
C GLN A 47 -9.22 -7.61 12.24
N ALA A 48 -7.93 -7.38 12.54
CA ALA A 48 -7.42 -7.45 13.91
C ALA A 48 -8.09 -6.41 14.82
N ILE A 49 -8.23 -5.16 14.35
CA ILE A 49 -8.95 -4.10 15.07
C ILE A 49 -10.40 -4.51 15.38
N VAL A 50 -11.12 -5.03 14.38
CA VAL A 50 -12.51 -5.48 14.55
C VAL A 50 -12.59 -6.64 15.55
N GLN A 51 -11.65 -7.59 15.51
CA GLN A 51 -11.60 -8.68 16.48
C GLN A 51 -11.37 -8.19 17.90
N ILE A 52 -10.44 -7.25 18.10
CA ILE A 52 -10.17 -6.65 19.42
C ILE A 52 -11.42 -5.94 19.94
N VAL A 53 -12.08 -5.13 19.09
CA VAL A 53 -13.33 -4.45 19.47
C VAL A 53 -14.44 -5.45 19.81
N ASN A 54 -14.53 -6.57 19.08
CA ASN A 54 -15.54 -7.61 19.39
C ASN A 54 -15.24 -8.38 20.69
N GLN A 55 -13.96 -8.57 21.04
CA GLN A 55 -13.57 -9.31 22.25
C GLN A 55 -13.53 -8.44 23.51
N GLN A 56 -13.01 -7.22 23.38
CA GLN A 56 -12.73 -6.30 24.49
C GLN A 56 -13.75 -5.15 24.58
N GLY A 57 -14.60 -4.99 23.57
CA GLY A 57 -15.61 -3.94 23.47
C GLY A 57 -15.09 -2.62 22.88
N TYR A 58 -13.77 -2.41 22.88
CA TYR A 58 -13.14 -1.20 22.37
C TYR A 58 -11.68 -1.44 21.95
N VAL A 59 -11.12 -0.51 21.17
CA VAL A 59 -9.67 -0.42 20.91
C VAL A 59 -9.24 1.05 20.93
N VAL A 60 -8.02 1.32 21.37
CA VAL A 60 -7.41 2.66 21.33
C VAL A 60 -6.36 2.69 20.22
N LEU A 61 -6.52 3.59 19.27
CA LEU A 61 -5.58 3.81 18.18
C LEU A 61 -4.78 5.09 18.43
N GLY A 62 -3.46 5.04 18.26
CA GLY A 62 -2.55 6.18 18.50
C GLY A 62 -1.86 6.13 19.87
N GLN A 63 -0.89 7.03 20.08
CA GLN A 63 -0.15 7.17 21.34
C GLN A 63 -0.18 8.61 21.82
N GLY A 64 -0.38 8.82 23.12
CA GLY A 64 -0.39 10.15 23.72
C GLY A 64 -1.72 10.90 23.52
N ASN A 65 -1.63 12.18 23.16
CA ASN A 65 -2.79 13.09 23.11
C ASN A 65 -3.70 12.90 21.88
N ASP A 66 -3.23 12.19 20.85
CA ASP A 66 -3.99 11.95 19.60
C ASP A 66 -4.57 10.54 19.56
N SER A 67 -5.03 10.03 20.71
CA SER A 67 -5.62 8.69 20.80
C SER A 67 -7.10 8.70 20.40
N VAL A 68 -7.49 7.84 19.46
CA VAL A 68 -8.88 7.63 19.06
C VAL A 68 -9.38 6.32 19.65
N VAL A 69 -10.49 6.36 20.38
CA VAL A 69 -11.14 5.16 20.91
C VAL A 69 -12.22 4.71 19.95
N LEU A 70 -12.07 3.50 19.41
CA LEU A 70 -13.09 2.84 18.60
C LEU A 70 -13.89 1.89 19.48
N VAL A 71 -15.21 1.95 19.38
CA VAL A 71 -16.15 1.09 20.09
C VAL A 71 -17.13 0.47 19.10
N LYS A 72 -17.76 -0.64 19.48
CA LYS A 72 -18.82 -1.24 18.67
C LYS A 72 -20.01 -0.29 18.62
N TYR A 73 -20.49 0.03 17.42
CA TYR A 73 -21.69 0.85 17.25
C TYR A 73 -22.92 0.12 17.81
N ASN A 74 -23.62 0.77 18.75
CA ASN A 74 -24.91 0.32 19.28
C ASN A 74 -25.99 1.35 18.92
N PRO A 75 -26.97 1.02 18.07
CA PRO A 75 -28.00 1.97 17.62
C PRO A 75 -28.91 2.47 18.74
N GLU A 76 -28.99 1.77 19.88
CA GLU A 76 -29.82 2.18 21.03
C GLU A 76 -29.20 3.29 21.87
N GLN A 77 -27.88 3.49 21.78
CA GLN A 77 -27.17 4.55 22.51
C GLN A 77 -27.13 5.89 21.75
N GLY A 78 -27.64 5.92 20.53
CA GLY A 78 -27.64 7.08 19.64
C GLY A 78 -28.94 7.87 19.59
N GLN A 79 -29.98 7.51 20.37
CA GLN A 79 -31.14 8.37 20.55
C GLN A 79 -30.82 9.41 21.64
N PRO A 80 -30.61 10.69 21.29
CA PRO A 80 -30.65 11.74 22.29
C PRO A 80 -32.07 11.73 22.83
N ASN A 81 -32.22 11.65 24.16
CA ASN A 81 -33.49 11.81 24.86
C ASN A 81 -34.32 12.90 24.16
N LYS A 82 -35.35 12.49 23.43
CA LYS A 82 -36.33 13.41 22.88
C LYS A 82 -37.22 13.82 24.05
N PRO A 83 -37.35 15.13 24.36
CA PRO A 83 -38.17 15.61 25.47
C PRO A 83 -39.65 15.24 25.29
#